data_AF-A0A1G7PG77-F1
#
_entry.id   AF-A0A1G7PG77-F1
#
_cell.length_a   1.000
_cell.length_b   1.000
_cell.length_c   1.000
_cell.angle_alpha   90.00
_cell.angle_beta   90.00
_cell.angle_gamma   90.00
#
_symmetry.space_group_name_H-M   'P 1'
#
loop_
_entity.id
_entity.type
_entity.pdbx_description
1 polymer ?
#
loop_
_entity_poly.entity_id
_entity_poly.type
_entity_poly.pdbx_seq_one_letter_code
_entity_poly.pdbx_strand_id
1 'polypeptide(L)'
;MQASSPIRPPAPADEGETLTTLVGRLVDDSRNLVGAEIALYKARGLERVSRYKSAAIFFVAAGVLALAGLIALLVGLILSLATLIGPLGATVVVVVVVLVVAGILAMIGKSRMKQPILPEHGA
;
A
#
# COMPACT_ATOMS: atom_id res chain seq x y z
N MET A 1 -50.62 -57.71 13.95
CA MET A 1 -49.32 -58.37 13.70
C MET A 1 -48.35 -57.32 13.18
N GLN A 2 -47.62 -56.65 14.07
CA GLN A 2 -46.45 -55.83 13.70
C GLN A 2 -45.22 -56.55 14.24
N ALA A 3 -44.32 -56.91 13.33
CA ALA A 3 -43.13 -57.67 13.63
C ALA A 3 -42.16 -56.82 14.46
N SER A 4 -41.75 -57.36 15.62
CA SER A 4 -40.69 -56.81 16.46
C SER A 4 -39.39 -56.73 15.65
N SER A 5 -38.91 -55.53 15.36
CA SER A 5 -37.55 -55.36 14.83
C SER A 5 -36.54 -55.83 15.89
N PRO A 6 -35.57 -56.68 15.53
CA PRO A 6 -34.54 -57.09 16.47
C PRO A 6 -33.72 -55.84 16.85
N ILE A 7 -33.62 -55.56 18.15
CA ILE A 7 -32.64 -54.62 18.69
C ILE A 7 -31.27 -55.16 18.27
N ARG A 8 -30.69 -54.59 17.22
CA ARG A 8 -29.30 -54.84 16.85
C ARG A 8 -28.48 -54.40 18.06
N PRO A 9 -27.63 -55.28 18.64
CA PRO A 9 -26.64 -54.83 19.61
C PRO A 9 -25.92 -53.62 19.01
N PRO A 10 -25.67 -52.54 19.77
CA PRO A 10 -24.83 -51.47 19.26
C PRO A 10 -23.58 -52.14 18.67
N ALA A 11 -23.31 -51.90 17.38
CA ALA A 11 -22.01 -52.22 16.84
C ALA A 11 -20.98 -51.66 17.83
N PRO A 12 -19.90 -52.39 18.17
CA PRO A 12 -18.89 -51.85 19.06
C PRO A 12 -18.63 -50.43 18.58
N ALA A 13 -18.98 -49.45 19.41
CA ALA A 13 -18.69 -48.06 19.11
C ALA A 13 -17.21 -48.08 18.82
N ASP A 14 -16.81 -47.75 17.58
CA ASP A 14 -15.40 -47.80 17.18
C ASP A 14 -14.60 -47.14 18.30
N GLU A 15 -13.94 -48.00 19.07
CA GLU A 15 -13.29 -47.64 20.31
C GLU A 15 -12.10 -46.79 19.92
N GLY A 16 -12.28 -45.49 20.11
CA GLY A 16 -11.22 -44.51 19.99
C GLY A 16 -11.17 -43.83 18.64
N GLU A 17 -12.07 -42.86 18.43
CA GLU A 17 -11.51 -41.57 18.05
C GLU A 17 -10.64 -41.12 19.23
N THR A 18 -9.39 -41.56 19.21
CA THR A 18 -8.44 -41.33 20.29
C THR A 18 -8.30 -39.82 20.48
N LEU A 19 -8.04 -39.33 21.69
CA LEU A 19 -7.73 -37.91 21.90
C LEU A 19 -6.64 -37.43 20.92
N THR A 20 -5.72 -38.31 20.54
CA THR A 20 -4.69 -38.09 19.53
C THR A 20 -5.27 -37.76 18.14
N THR A 21 -6.37 -38.38 17.74
CA THR A 21 -7.06 -38.16 16.46
C THR A 21 -7.78 -36.81 16.42
N LEU A 22 -8.44 -36.40 17.51
CA LEU A 22 -9.07 -35.07 17.63
C LEU A 22 -8.04 -33.94 17.68
N VAL A 23 -6.94 -34.13 18.41
CA VAL A 23 -5.83 -33.17 18.45
C VAL A 23 -5.17 -33.04 17.07
N GLY A 24 -5.00 -34.16 16.36
CA GLY A 24 -4.49 -34.15 14.98
C GLY A 24 -5.36 -33.31 14.04
N ARG A 25 -6.70 -33.47 14.10
CA ARG A 25 -7.64 -32.66 13.31
C ARG A 25 -7.62 -31.18 13.67
N LEU A 26 -7.57 -30.84 14.96
CA LEU A 26 -7.49 -29.44 15.40
C LEU A 26 -6.19 -28.76 14.95
N VAL A 27 -5.06 -29.49 14.93
CA VAL A 27 -3.79 -29.00 14.40
C VAL A 27 -3.87 -28.78 12.89
N ASP A 28 -4.49 -29.69 12.14
CA ASP A 28 -4.69 -29.52 10.70
C ASP A 28 -5.66 -28.36 10.38
N ASP A 29 -6.74 -28.21 11.14
CA ASP A 29 -7.67 -27.08 10.98
C ASP A 29 -7.00 -25.74 11.31
N SER A 30 -6.15 -25.70 12.35
CA SER A 30 -5.36 -24.52 12.72
C SER A 30 -4.37 -24.14 11.60
N ARG A 31 -3.72 -25.12 10.98
CA ARG A 31 -2.82 -24.91 9.84
C ARG A 31 -3.57 -24.38 8.61
N ASN A 32 -4.76 -24.90 8.35
CA ASN A 32 -5.62 -24.43 7.27
C ASN A 32 -6.11 -23.01 7.51
N LEU A 33 -6.48 -22.65 8.74
CA LEU A 33 -6.89 -21.29 9.11
C LEU A 33 -5.76 -20.28 8.86
N VAL A 34 -4.54 -20.60 9.31
CA VAL A 34 -3.36 -19.75 9.07
C VAL A 34 -3.11 -19.56 7.58
N GLY A 35 -3.22 -20.64 6.78
CA GLY A 35 -3.11 -20.56 5.33
C GLY A 35 -4.17 -19.67 4.68
N ALA A 36 -5.41 -19.76 5.15
CA ALA A 36 -6.53 -18.95 4.69
C ALA A 36 -6.34 -17.47 5.03
N GLU A 37 -5.89 -17.14 6.25
CA GLU A 37 -5.63 -15.76 6.67
C GLU A 37 -4.50 -15.13 5.83
N ILE A 38 -3.43 -15.89 5.56
CA ILE A 38 -2.33 -15.47 4.67
C ILE A 38 -2.86 -15.22 3.25
N ALA A 39 -3.68 -16.12 2.72
CA ALA A 39 -4.30 -15.97 1.40
C ALA A 39 -5.22 -14.73 1.35
N LEU A 40 -5.96 -14.46 2.43
CA LEU A 40 -6.84 -13.32 2.58
C LEU A 40 -6.04 -12.00 2.62
N TYR A 41 -4.97 -11.94 3.41
CA TYR A 41 -4.06 -10.79 3.42
C TYR A 41 -3.44 -10.54 2.05
N LYS A 42 -3.04 -11.60 1.36
CA LYS A 42 -2.50 -11.52 0.00
C LYS A 42 -3.54 -10.98 -0.99
N ALA A 43 -4.77 -11.49 -0.94
CA ALA A 43 -5.87 -11.05 -1.80
C ALA A 43 -6.21 -9.57 -1.54
N ARG A 44 -6.32 -9.15 -0.28
CA ARG A 44 -6.55 -7.74 0.10
C ARG A 44 -5.41 -6.83 -0.36
N GLY A 45 -4.16 -7.30 -0.28
CA GLY A 45 -2.99 -6.57 -0.80
C GLY A 45 -3.07 -6.37 -2.31
N LEU A 46 -3.37 -7.43 -3.06
CA LEU A 46 -3.49 -7.39 -4.52
C LEU A 46 -4.67 -6.54 -4.99
N GLU A 47 -5.82 -6.58 -4.30
CA GLU A 47 -6.97 -5.76 -4.65
C GLU A 47 -6.69 -4.27 -4.48
N ARG A 48 -6.01 -3.88 -3.39
CA ARG A 48 -5.56 -2.49 -3.19
C ARG A 48 -4.63 -2.06 -4.32
N VAL A 49 -3.60 -2.85 -4.63
CA VAL A 49 -2.65 -2.53 -5.70
C VAL A 49 -3.34 -2.43 -7.06
N SER A 50 -4.27 -3.34 -7.35
CA SER A 50 -5.06 -3.34 -8.59
C SER A 50 -5.84 -2.04 -8.78
N ARG A 51 -6.49 -1.55 -7.72
CA ARG A 51 -7.22 -0.27 -7.75
C ARG A 51 -6.33 0.94 -8.00
N TYR A 52 -5.10 0.94 -7.49
CA TYR A 52 -4.16 2.05 -7.69
C TYR A 52 -3.32 1.95 -8.97
N LYS A 53 -3.36 0.82 -9.69
CA LYS A 53 -2.54 0.61 -10.90
C LYS A 53 -2.84 1.63 -12.00
N SER A 54 -4.11 1.94 -12.25
CA SER A 54 -4.50 2.95 -13.24
C SER A 54 -4.09 4.35 -12.79
N ALA A 55 -4.31 4.68 -11.50
CA ALA A 55 -3.90 5.95 -10.92
C ALA A 55 -2.38 6.17 -11.03
N ALA A 56 -1.57 5.12 -10.86
CA ALA A 56 -0.12 5.20 -11.00
C ALA A 56 0.31 5.63 -12.41
N ILE A 57 -0.34 5.14 -13.47
CA ILE A 57 -0.04 5.53 -14.86
C ILE A 57 -0.32 7.03 -15.06
N PHE A 58 -1.50 7.50 -14.62
CA PHE A 58 -1.85 8.91 -14.71
C PHE A 58 -0.90 9.78 -13.87
N PHE A 59 -0.46 9.30 -12.71
CA PHE A 59 0.47 10.04 -11.85
C PHE A 59 1.86 10.17 -12.48
N VAL A 60 2.34 9.13 -13.16
CA VAL A 60 3.58 9.19 -13.94
C VAL A 60 3.44 10.19 -15.08
N ALA A 61 2.37 10.11 -15.87
CA ALA A 61 2.12 11.05 -16.97
C ALA A 61 2.01 12.50 -16.47
N ALA A 62 1.25 12.73 -15.39
CA ALA A 62 1.12 14.03 -14.75
C ALA A 62 2.47 14.54 -14.22
N GLY A 63 3.29 13.68 -13.62
CA GLY A 63 4.63 14.04 -13.16
C GLY A 63 5.55 14.47 -14.31
N VAL A 64 5.54 13.74 -15.42
CA VAL A 64 6.31 14.10 -16.62
C VAL A 64 5.82 15.43 -17.22
N LEU A 65 4.51 15.63 -17.34
CA LEU A 65 3.95 16.89 -17.85
C LEU A 65 4.22 18.07 -16.92
N ALA A 66 4.12 17.89 -15.60
CA ALA A 66 4.46 18.90 -14.62
C ALA A 66 5.94 19.29 -14.70
N LEU A 67 6.84 18.30 -14.86
CA LEU A 67 8.27 18.56 -15.05
C LEU A 67 8.54 19.30 -16.36
N ALA A 68 7.93 18.89 -17.47
CA ALA A 68 8.07 19.56 -18.76
C ALA A 68 7.56 21.00 -18.71
N GLY A 69 6.39 21.22 -18.10
CA GLY A 69 5.81 22.54 -17.89
C GLY A 69 6.70 23.43 -17.01
N LEU A 70 7.28 22.87 -15.93
CA LEU A 70 8.22 23.60 -15.08
C LEU A 70 9.46 24.02 -15.87
N ILE A 71 10.08 23.12 -16.65
CA ILE A 71 11.23 23.45 -17.50
C ILE A 71 10.87 24.56 -18.49
N ALA A 72 9.75 24.43 -19.19
CA ALA A 72 9.28 25.45 -20.14
C ALA A 72 9.02 26.81 -19.47
N LEU A 73 8.44 26.82 -18.26
CA LEU A 73 8.20 28.02 -17.47
C LEU A 73 9.53 28.69 -17.06
N LEU A 74 10.51 27.92 -16.60
CA LEU A 74 11.83 28.44 -16.25
C LEU A 74 12.56 29.02 -17.47
N VAL A 75 12.52 28.33 -18.60
CA VAL A 75 13.08 28.83 -19.86
C VAL A 75 12.38 30.12 -20.29
N GLY A 76 11.05 30.14 -20.27
CA GLY A 76 10.27 31.34 -20.61
C GLY A 76 10.59 32.53 -19.70
N LEU A 77 10.76 32.28 -18.38
CA LEU A 77 11.15 33.30 -17.42
C LEU A 77 12.56 33.84 -17.71
N ILE A 78 13.52 32.95 -17.99
CA ILE A 78 14.88 33.34 -18.38
C ILE A 78 14.86 34.19 -19.65
N LEU A 79 14.14 33.75 -20.69
CA LEU A 79 14.06 34.50 -21.96
C LEU A 79 13.40 35.87 -21.78
N SER A 80 12.35 35.94 -20.98
CA SER A 80 11.68 37.20 -20.65
C SER A 80 12.63 38.15 -19.91
N LEU A 81 13.31 37.67 -18.87
CA LEU A 81 14.20 38.48 -18.05
C LEU A 81 15.52 38.82 -18.76
N ALA A 82 15.96 37.98 -19.70
CA ALA A 82 17.15 38.22 -20.51
C ALA A 82 17.03 39.48 -21.37
N THR A 83 15.81 39.90 -21.72
CA THR A 83 15.58 41.17 -22.44
C THR A 83 15.90 42.42 -21.60
N LEU A 84 15.89 42.30 -20.26
CA LEU A 84 16.15 43.41 -19.34
C LEU A 84 17.60 43.44 -18.84
N ILE A 85 18.13 42.28 -18.43
CA ILE A 85 19.43 42.20 -17.71
C ILE A 85 20.47 41.31 -18.41
N GLY A 86 20.16 40.87 -19.63
CA GLY A 86 21.01 39.96 -20.41
C GLY A 86 20.86 38.48 -20.03
N PRO A 87 21.32 37.56 -20.88
CA PRO A 87 21.10 36.12 -20.71
C PRO A 87 21.72 35.55 -19.43
N LEU A 88 22.96 35.96 -19.11
CA LEU A 88 23.67 35.47 -17.93
C LEU A 88 23.08 36.03 -16.62
N GLY A 89 22.65 37.30 -16.60
CA GLY A 89 22.00 37.88 -15.43
C GLY A 89 20.67 37.17 -15.15
N ALA A 90 19.88 36.93 -16.19
CA ALA A 90 18.59 36.26 -16.09
C ALA A 90 18.72 34.82 -15.58
N THR A 91 19.65 34.04 -16.10
CA THR A 91 19.85 32.65 -15.65
C THR A 91 20.25 32.59 -14.18
N VAL A 92 21.19 33.43 -13.74
CA VAL A 92 21.63 33.46 -12.33
C VAL A 92 20.47 33.82 -11.41
N VAL A 93 19.70 34.86 -11.74
CA VAL A 93 18.55 35.29 -10.91
C VAL A 93 17.51 34.17 -10.80
N VAL A 94 17.11 33.56 -11.92
CA VAL A 94 16.11 32.49 -11.92
C VAL A 94 16.60 31.27 -11.13
N VAL A 95 17.86 30.87 -11.31
CA VAL A 95 18.45 29.73 -10.56
C VAL A 95 18.44 30.00 -9.06
N VAL A 96 18.87 31.19 -8.62
CA VAL A 96 18.88 31.55 -7.19
C VAL A 96 17.47 31.50 -6.61
N VAL A 97 16.48 32.08 -7.29
CA VAL A 97 15.08 32.06 -6.85
C VAL A 97 14.55 30.63 -6.73
N VAL A 98 14.81 29.78 -7.73
CA VAL A 98 14.38 28.37 -7.71
C VAL A 98 15.03 27.61 -6.57
N LEU A 99 16.33 27.81 -6.31
CA LEU A 99 17.03 27.16 -5.20
C LEU A 99 16.50 27.60 -3.83
N VAL A 100 16.14 28.87 -3.66
CA VAL A 100 15.49 29.36 -2.43
C VAL A 100 14.15 28.64 -2.21
N VAL A 101 13.30 28.58 -3.24
CA VAL A 101 12.00 27.88 -3.17
C VAL A 101 12.20 26.38 -2.88
N ALA A 102 13.12 25.72 -3.57
CA ALA A 102 13.45 24.31 -3.35
C ALA A 102 13.96 24.05 -1.93
N GLY A 103 14.81 24.94 -1.39
CA GLY A 103 15.29 24.88 -0.03
C GLY A 103 14.16 24.97 1.00
N ILE A 104 13.20 25.88 0.81
CA ILE A 104 12.02 26.01 1.66
C ILE A 104 11.16 24.73 1.61
N LEU A 105 10.86 24.24 0.41
CA LEU A 105 10.10 23.00 0.24
C LEU A 105 10.80 21.80 0.91
N ALA A 106 12.12 21.70 0.78
CA ALA A 106 12.92 20.65 1.42
C ALA A 106 12.84 20.73 2.96
N MET A 107 12.88 21.93 3.53
CA MET A 107 12.71 22.12 4.99
C MET A 107 11.32 21.70 5.46
N ILE A 108 10.26 22.07 4.72
CA ILE A 108 8.89 21.66 5.02
C ILE A 108 8.75 20.13 4.95
N GLY A 109 9.28 19.51 3.89
CA GLY A 109 9.27 18.06 3.72
C GLY A 109 9.98 17.34 4.87
N LYS A 110 11.16 17.84 5.27
CA LYS A 110 11.90 17.33 6.43
C LYS A 110 11.10 17.43 7.73
N SER A 111 10.32 18.49 7.92
CA SER A 111 9.47 18.67 9.10
C SER A 111 8.32 17.64 9.14
N ARG A 112 7.71 17.33 8.00
CA ARG A 112 6.63 16.34 7.90
C ARG A 112 7.11 14.92 8.22
N MET A 113 8.34 14.56 7.84
CA MET A 113 8.93 13.24 8.13
C MET A 113 9.28 13.05 9.61
N LYS A 114 9.44 14.14 10.38
CA LYS A 114 9.80 14.08 11.80
C LYS A 114 8.60 13.88 12.73
N GLN A 115 7.37 13.88 12.21
CA GLN A 115 6.20 13.64 13.04
C GLN A 115 6.13 12.14 13.38
N PRO A 116 6.17 11.76 14.67
CA PRO A 116 5.95 10.38 15.06
C PRO A 116 4.56 9.96 14.58
N ILE A 117 4.49 8.83 13.90
CA ILE A 117 3.21 8.15 13.65
C ILE A 117 2.76 7.65 15.02
N LEU A 118 2.06 8.47 15.79
CA LEU A 118 1.46 8.03 17.03
C LEU A 118 0.31 7.10 16.65
N PRO A 119 0.36 5.80 17.00
CA PRO A 119 -0.82 4.96 16.91
C PRO A 119 -1.83 5.50 17.91
N GLU A 120 -2.87 6.13 17.38
CA GLU A 120 -4.12 6.39 18.08
C GLU A 120 -4.69 5.06 18.58
N HIS A 121 -4.27 4.69 19.80
CA HIS A 121 -4.86 3.60 20.55
C HIS A 121 -6.23 4.06 21.02
N GLY A 122 -7.26 3.37 20.52
CA GLY A 122 -8.57 3.11 21.13
C GLY A 122 -9.14 4.14 22.11
N ALA A 123 -10.23 4.78 21.68
CA ALA A 123 -11.34 5.15 22.54
C ALA A 123 -12.60 4.48 21.99
#